data_AF-A0A4Q3VVB1-F1
#
_entry.id   AF-A0A4Q3VVB1-F1
#
_cell.length_a   1.000
_cell.length_b   1.000
_cell.length_c   1.000
_cell.angle_alpha   90.00
_cell.angle_beta   90.00
_cell.angle_gamma   90.00
#
_symmetry.space_group_name_H-M   'P 1'
#
loop_
_entity.id
_entity.type
_entity.pdbx_description
1 polymer ?
#
loop_
_entity_poly.entity_id
_entity_poly.type
_entity_poly.pdbx_seq_one_letter_code
_entity_poly.pdbx_strand_id
1 'polypeptide(L)'
;HYILLNAQFLAVVNIIVYAGAIMVLFLFVVMLMNLNVESEPVKNYKLQLIGVVSGGGLLLVLIASVMKLQASQPVQLKVGDDGLIANLGKSLFTNYVLPFEISSVLFLSAIIGAVVIGRKD
;
A
#
# COMPACT_ATOMS: atom_id res chain seq x y z
N HIS A 1 11.12 -8.09 5.11
CA HIS A 1 10.53 -7.86 6.46
C HIS A 1 9.41 -8.84 6.77
N TYR A 2 8.38 -9.00 5.92
CA TYR A 2 7.26 -9.93 6.15
C TYR A 2 7.66 -11.40 6.42
N ILE A 3 8.72 -11.89 5.76
CA ILE A 3 9.27 -13.24 6.00
C ILE A 3 9.81 -13.39 7.44
N LEU A 4 10.33 -12.31 8.03
CA LEU A 4 10.90 -12.30 9.39
C LEU A 4 9.81 -12.28 10.48
N LEU A 5 8.56 -11.95 10.12
CA LEU A 5 7.40 -11.86 11.01
C LEU A 5 6.47 -13.08 10.91
N ASN A 6 6.96 -14.21 10.39
CA ASN A 6 6.17 -15.41 10.09
C ASN A 6 5.00 -15.21 9.09
N ALA A 7 4.95 -14.07 8.38
CA ALA A 7 3.91 -13.75 7.40
C ALA A 7 4.33 -14.14 5.97
N GLN A 8 4.57 -15.44 5.75
CA GLN A 8 5.08 -15.97 4.47
C GLN A 8 4.12 -15.71 3.30
N PHE A 9 2.81 -15.91 3.51
CA PHE A 9 1.80 -15.65 2.49
C PHE A 9 1.81 -14.19 2.01
N LEU A 10 1.81 -13.24 2.96
CA LEU A 10 1.77 -11.82 2.65
C LEU A 10 3.04 -11.35 1.91
N ALA A 11 4.20 -11.94 2.25
CA ALA A 11 5.45 -11.66 1.53
C ALA A 11 5.35 -12.04 0.04
N VAL A 12 4.82 -13.23 -0.26
CA VAL A 12 4.65 -13.72 -1.64
C VAL A 12 3.63 -12.88 -2.40
N VAL A 13 2.48 -12.58 -1.79
CA VAL A 13 1.44 -11.73 -2.41
C VAL A 13 1.96 -10.33 -2.72
N ASN A 14 2.79 -9.75 -1.84
CA ASN A 14 3.39 -8.44 -2.09
C ASN A 14 4.27 -8.48 -3.36
N ILE A 15 5.08 -9.52 -3.54
CA ILE A 15 5.89 -9.67 -4.75
C ILE A 15 5.01 -9.82 -6.00
N ILE A 16 3.99 -10.70 -5.96
CA ILE A 16 3.14 -10.97 -7.13
C ILE A 16 2.31 -9.74 -7.52
N VAL A 17 1.66 -9.08 -6.56
CA VAL A 17 0.71 -8.00 -6.84
C VAL A 17 1.42 -6.65 -6.96
N TYR A 18 2.24 -6.29 -5.97
CA TYR A 18 2.84 -4.96 -5.95
C TYR A 18 3.99 -4.85 -6.95
N ALA A 19 4.97 -5.75 -6.87
CA ALA A 19 6.09 -5.73 -7.79
C ALA A 19 5.73 -6.29 -9.17
N GLY A 20 4.91 -7.34 -9.24
CA GLY A 20 4.57 -8.01 -10.50
C GLY A 20 3.49 -7.30 -11.33
N ALA A 21 2.37 -6.92 -10.73
CA ALA A 21 1.25 -6.33 -11.48
C ALA A 21 1.27 -4.79 -11.47
N ILE A 22 1.29 -4.17 -10.29
CA ILE A 22 1.11 -2.71 -10.14
C ILE A 22 2.33 -1.96 -10.69
N MET A 23 3.53 -2.34 -10.27
CA MET A 23 4.76 -1.67 -10.72
C MET A 23 4.94 -1.77 -12.24
N VAL A 24 4.71 -2.96 -12.81
CA VAL A 24 4.83 -3.18 -14.25
C VAL A 24 3.80 -2.37 -15.03
N LEU A 25 2.54 -2.32 -14.60
CA LEU A 25 1.51 -1.46 -15.20
C LEU A 25 1.95 0.01 -15.18
N PHE A 26 2.48 0.48 -14.05
CA PHE A 26 2.94 1.86 -13.91
C PHE A 26 4.12 2.16 -14.84
N LEU A 27 5.08 1.24 -14.98
CA LEU A 27 6.19 1.38 -15.91
C LEU A 27 5.71 1.47 -17.36
N PHE A 28 4.71 0.67 -17.76
CA PHE A 28 4.10 0.80 -19.09
C PHE A 28 3.48 2.18 -19.31
N VAL A 29 2.72 2.67 -18.32
CA VAL A 29 2.07 3.99 -18.39
C VAL A 29 3.11 5.11 -18.49
N VAL A 30 4.16 5.09 -17.65
CA VAL A 30 5.23 6.09 -17.67
C VAL A 30 6.01 6.02 -18.98
N MET A 31 6.24 4.83 -19.54
CA MET A 31 6.93 4.68 -20.82
C MET A 31 6.12 5.25 -22.00
N LEU A 32 4.79 5.08 -21.99
CA LEU A 32 3.91 5.65 -23.00
C LEU A 32 3.71 7.16 -22.83
N MET A 33 3.88 7.66 -21.62
CA MET A 33 3.80 9.08 -21.30
C MET A 33 5.13 9.76 -21.65
N ASN A 34 5.14 10.55 -22.72
CA ASN A 34 6.29 11.40 -22.99
C ASN A 34 6.33 12.53 -21.95
N LEU A 35 7.10 12.35 -20.89
CA LEU A 35 7.33 13.34 -19.84
C LEU A 35 8.15 14.51 -20.41
N ASN A 36 7.48 15.47 -21.06
CA ASN A 36 8.15 16.67 -21.54
C ASN A 36 8.52 17.56 -20.33
N VAL A 37 9.82 17.70 -20.09
CA VAL A 37 10.41 18.43 -18.93
C VAL A 37 10.31 19.96 -19.05
N GLU A 38 9.54 20.50 -19.99
CA GLU A 38 9.59 21.92 -20.36
C GLU A 38 8.66 22.85 -19.57
N SER A 39 7.94 22.35 -18.57
CA SER A 39 7.14 23.20 -17.68
C SER A 39 7.48 22.93 -16.22
N GLU A 40 8.67 23.31 -15.78
CA GLU A 40 8.91 23.56 -14.36
C GLU A 40 8.28 24.92 -13.98
N PRO A 41 7.14 24.96 -13.26
CA PRO A 41 6.76 26.18 -12.59
C PRO A 41 7.84 26.49 -11.55
N VAL A 42 8.42 27.70 -11.64
CA VAL A 42 9.42 28.23 -10.71
C VAL A 42 9.17 27.76 -9.28
N LYS A 43 10.06 26.88 -8.82
CA LYS A 43 10.04 26.21 -7.52
C LYS A 43 9.89 27.23 -6.40
N ASN A 44 8.68 27.38 -5.89
CA ASN A 44 8.40 28.34 -4.83
C ASN A 44 8.99 27.79 -3.53
N TYR A 45 10.20 28.23 -3.18
CA TYR A 45 10.98 27.76 -2.04
C TYR A 45 10.18 27.80 -0.72
N LYS A 46 9.28 28.79 -0.58
CA LYS A 46 8.36 28.90 0.57
C LYS A 46 7.37 27.73 0.66
N LEU A 47 6.82 27.29 -0.47
CA LEU A 47 5.88 26.16 -0.52
C LEU A 47 6.60 24.84 -0.22
N GLN A 48 7.83 24.69 -0.72
CA GLN A 48 8.67 23.54 -0.40
C GLN A 48 9.05 23.51 1.09
N LEU A 49 9.37 24.67 1.68
CA LEU A 49 9.67 24.77 3.10
C LEU A 49 8.46 24.38 3.97
N ILE A 50 7.26 24.84 3.63
CA ILE A 50 6.02 24.48 4.33
C ILE A 50 5.77 22.96 4.21
N GLY A 51 5.96 22.39 3.02
CA GLY A 51 5.82 20.94 2.80
C GLY A 51 6.82 20.13 3.63
N VAL A 52 8.08 20.57 3.70
CA VAL A 52 9.12 19.91 4.50
C VAL A 52 8.85 20.04 6.00
N VAL A 53 8.41 21.22 6.47
CA VAL A 53 8.07 21.44 7.88
C VAL A 53 6.84 20.64 8.29
N SER A 54 5.81 20.58 7.45
CA SER A 54 4.61 19.77 7.70
C SER A 54 4.93 18.28 7.72
N GLY A 55 5.69 17.79 6.73
CA GLY A 55 6.12 16.39 6.69
C GLY A 55 7.05 16.03 7.85
N GLY A 56 8.00 16.91 8.18
CA GLY A 56 8.88 16.75 9.34
C GLY A 56 8.14 16.79 10.67
N GLY A 57 7.15 17.66 10.80
CA GLY A 57 6.27 17.74 11.97
C GLY A 57 5.47 16.45 12.19
N LEU A 58 4.87 15.92 11.12
CA LEU A 58 4.16 14.64 11.17
C LEU A 58 5.10 13.50 11.59
N LEU A 59 6.30 13.46 10.99
CA LEU A 59 7.31 12.45 11.30
C LEU A 59 7.76 12.53 12.78
N LEU A 60 8.00 13.74 13.30
CA LEU A 60 8.35 13.95 14.72
C LEU A 60 7.22 13.50 15.66
N VAL A 61 5.96 13.79 15.32
CA VAL A 61 4.79 13.34 16.11
C VAL A 61 4.70 11.82 16.12
N LEU A 62 4.94 11.15 14.98
CA LEU A 62 4.96 9.69 14.91
C LEU A 62 6.09 9.10 15.76
N ILE A 63 7.31 9.65 15.68
CA ILE A 63 8.44 9.19 16.51
C ILE A 63 8.12 9.38 18.00
N ALA A 64 7.63 10.55 18.39
CA ALA A 64 7.28 10.83 19.78
C ALA A 64 6.16 9.90 20.29
N SER A 65 5.19 9.56 19.43
CA SER A 65 4.12 8.61 19.75
C SER A 65 4.69 7.20 19.96
N VAL A 66 5.54 6.71 19.06
CA VAL A 66 6.17 5.38 19.18
C VAL A 66 7.07 5.29 20.42
N MET A 67 7.87 6.33 20.70
CA MET A 67 8.73 6.36 21.90
C MET A 67 7.91 6.32 23.20
N LYS A 68 6.76 7.01 23.26
CA LYS A 68 5.85 6.94 24.41
C LYS A 68 5.23 5.55 24.60
N LEU A 69 4.90 4.87 23.51
CA LEU A 69 4.30 3.53 23.55
C LEU A 69 5.30 2.44 23.94
N GLN A 70 6.55 2.52 23.47
CA GLN A 70 7.62 1.58 23.83
C GLN A 70 7.98 1.60 25.32
N ALA A 71 7.79 2.75 26.00
CA ALA A 71 8.02 2.84 27.43
C ALA A 71 6.98 2.11 28.30
N SER A 72 5.85 1.70 27.72
CA SER A 72 4.67 1.28 28.50
C SER A 72 4.28 -0.20 28.35
N GLN A 73 4.75 -0.95 27.35
CA GLN A 73 4.41 -2.37 27.22
C GLN A 73 5.52 -3.21 26.58
N PRO A 74 5.96 -4.32 27.22
CA PRO A 74 6.73 -5.34 26.54
C PRO A 74 5.85 -5.99 25.48
N VAL A 75 6.25 -5.87 24.21
CA VAL A 75 5.59 -6.55 23.09
C VAL A 75 5.76 -8.05 23.30
N GLN A 76 4.71 -8.73 23.74
CA GLN A 76 4.67 -10.18 23.71
C GLN A 76 4.55 -10.60 22.25
N LEU A 77 5.68 -10.98 21.66
CA LEU A 77 5.71 -11.71 20.40
C LEU A 77 5.10 -13.08 20.66
N LYS A 78 3.77 -13.16 20.61
CA LYS A 78 3.07 -14.44 20.51
C LYS A 78 3.53 -15.03 19.19
N VAL A 79 4.42 -16.02 19.25
CA VAL A 79 4.78 -16.87 18.12
C VAL A 79 3.54 -17.74 17.86
N GLY A 80 2.55 -17.14 17.23
CA GLY A 80 1.34 -17.80 16.78
C GLY A 80 1.48 -18.13 15.30
N ASP A 81 0.89 -19.25 14.91
CA ASP A 81 0.78 -19.73 13.53
C ASP A 81 -0.15 -18.84 12.65
N ASP A 82 -0.41 -17.62 13.10
CA ASP A 82 -1.37 -16.68 12.52
C ASP A 82 -0.97 -16.22 11.10
N GLY A 83 0.29 -16.41 10.72
CA GLY A 83 0.80 -16.17 9.38
C GLY A 83 0.59 -17.32 8.38
N LEU A 84 0.00 -18.45 8.80
CA LEU A 84 -0.31 -19.56 7.91
C LEU A 84 -1.52 -19.27 7.02
N ILE A 85 -1.41 -19.68 5.75
CA ILE A 85 -2.41 -19.51 4.69
C ILE A 85 -3.79 -20.04 5.13
N ALA A 86 -3.82 -21.17 5.84
CA ALA A 86 -5.05 -21.82 6.29
C ALA A 86 -5.84 -20.98 7.30
N ASN A 87 -5.15 -20.32 8.24
CA ASN A 87 -5.82 -19.48 9.24
C ASN A 87 -6.34 -18.18 8.60
N LEU A 88 -5.56 -17.62 7.68
CA LEU A 88 -5.94 -16.43 6.93
C LEU A 88 -7.19 -16.68 6.08
N GLY A 89 -7.23 -17.81 5.37
CA GLY A 89 -8.40 -18.23 4.60
C GLY A 89 -9.64 -18.40 5.47
N LYS A 90 -9.52 -19.08 6.62
CA LYS A 90 -10.64 -19.21 7.57
C LYS A 90 -11.15 -17.85 8.02
N SER A 91 -10.27 -16.95 8.45
CA SER A 91 -10.66 -15.63 8.93
C SER A 91 -11.34 -14.79 7.84
N LEU A 92 -10.85 -14.85 6.60
CA LEU A 92 -11.41 -14.14 5.46
C LEU A 92 -12.86 -14.57 5.16
N PHE A 93 -13.13 -15.87 5.25
CA PHE A 93 -14.45 -16.45 4.96
C PHE A 93 -15.37 -16.61 6.19
N THR A 94 -14.95 -16.17 7.38
CA THR A 94 -15.82 -16.18 8.57
C THR A 94 -16.02 -14.79 9.14
N ASN A 95 -14.94 -14.11 9.54
CA ASN A 95 -15.02 -12.79 10.17
C ASN A 95 -15.06 -11.65 9.15
N TYR A 96 -14.40 -11.81 8.00
CA TYR A 96 -14.22 -10.74 7.00
C TYR A 96 -14.95 -10.99 5.68
N VAL A 97 -16.07 -11.73 5.71
CA VAL A 97 -16.86 -12.07 4.51
C VAL A 97 -17.37 -10.82 3.80
N LEU A 98 -17.94 -9.86 4.55
CA LEU A 98 -18.48 -8.63 3.99
C LEU A 98 -17.41 -7.77 3.29
N PRO A 99 -16.26 -7.45 3.92
CA PRO A 99 -15.16 -6.77 3.22
C PRO A 99 -14.64 -7.52 1.99
N PHE A 100 -14.61 -8.86 2.04
CA PHE A 100 -14.14 -9.69 0.92
C PHE A 100 -15.08 -9.58 -0.30
N GLU A 101 -16.39 -9.61 -0.06
CA GLU A 101 -17.39 -9.46 -1.10
C GLU A 101 -17.35 -8.06 -1.74
N ILE A 102 -17.25 -7.01 -0.92
CA ILE A 102 -17.09 -5.63 -1.41
C ILE A 102 -15.83 -5.48 -2.26
N SER A 103 -14.73 -6.11 -1.86
CA SER A 103 -13.48 -6.08 -2.63
C SER A 103 -13.63 -6.79 -3.98
N SER A 104 -14.43 -7.86 -4.03
CA SER A 104 -14.72 -8.59 -5.28
C SER A 104 -15.53 -7.73 -6.25
N VAL A 105 -16.56 -7.03 -5.76
CA VAL A 105 -17.35 -6.07 -6.55
C VAL A 105 -16.48 -4.89 -7.01
N LEU A 106 -15.58 -4.39 -6.14
CA LEU A 106 -14.63 -3.34 -6.49
C LEU A 106 -13.72 -3.76 -7.65
N PHE A 107 -13.17 -4.98 -7.63
CA PHE A 107 -12.34 -5.48 -8.72
C PHE A 107 -13.14 -5.67 -10.01
N LEU A 108 -14.37 -6.17 -9.93
CA LEU A 108 -15.25 -6.27 -11.10
C LEU A 108 -15.50 -4.89 -11.72
N SER A 109 -15.86 -3.90 -10.89
CA SER A 109 -16.08 -2.52 -11.33
C SER A 109 -14.82 -1.91 -11.95
N ALA A 110 -13.64 -2.13 -11.33
CA ALA A 110 -12.37 -1.64 -11.84
C ALA A 110 -12.02 -2.22 -13.22
N ILE A 111 -12.26 -3.53 -13.45
CA ILE A 111 -12.03 -4.17 -14.75
C ILE A 111 -12.99 -3.60 -15.80
N ILE A 112 -14.27 -3.48 -15.48
CA ILE A 112 -15.26 -2.88 -16.39
C ILE A 112 -14.85 -1.45 -16.75
N GLY A 113 -14.49 -0.64 -15.75
CA GLY A 113 -14.03 0.73 -15.95
C GLY A 113 -12.78 0.81 -16.83
N ALA A 114 -11.77 -0.03 -16.56
CA ALA A 114 -10.56 -0.09 -17.37
C ALA A 114 -10.83 -0.48 -18.84
N VAL A 115 -11.72 -1.44 -19.07
CA VAL A 115 -12.08 -1.88 -20.43
C VAL A 115 -12.87 -0.80 -21.17
N VAL A 116 -13.83 -0.14 -20.50
CA VAL A 116 -14.63 0.94 -21.13
C VAL A 116 -13.76 2.14 -21.49
N ILE A 117 -12.83 2.54 -20.62
CA ILE A 117 -11.90 3.65 -20.89
C ILE A 117 -10.87 3.27 -21.97
N GLY A 118 -10.41 2.02 -21.96
CA GLY A 118 -9.43 1.51 -22.93
C GLY A 118 -10.02 1.22 -24.31
N ARG A 119 -11.34 1.09 -24.42
CA ARG A 119 -12.02 1.00 -25.72
C ARG A 119 -12.00 2.37 -26.39
N LYS A 120 -11.17 2.45 -27.41
CA LYS A 120 -11.27 3.48 -28.45
C LYS A 120 -12.45 3.07 -29.34
N ASP A 121 -13.42 3.97 -29.51
CA ASP A 121 -14.39 3.83 -30.61
C ASP A 121 -13.66 3.62 -31.95
#